data_AF-A0A923ZAZ2-F1
#
_entry.id   AF-A0A923ZAZ2-F1
#
_cell.length_a   1.000
_cell.length_b   1.000
_cell.length_c   1.000
_cell.angle_alpha   90.00
_cell.angle_beta   90.00
_cell.angle_gamma   90.00
#
_symmetry.space_group_name_H-M   'P 1'
#
loop_
_entity.id
_entity.type
_entity.pdbx_description
1 polymer ?
#
loop_
_entity_poly.entity_id
_entity_poly.type
_entity_poly.pdbx_seq_one_letter_code
_entity_poly.pdbx_strand_id
1 'polypeptide(L)'
;MNWRLQTALAGILGALGLWITFNPVTMVTAAGSVIPCLLLAAGAVQLISIAFRSRRLLRLIVVPAITGALFIYAGLSMKFGDPKTVGPVSLVVVLALVFFGSGAAKLFTGFSARRSRYFLYLVGSGAVSVLMGLVVLFNWQSVSNGLIGVFLGLETLADAVVMAALALRDRDGEVAMESLGLDPAAEAAKTEAKRAAAAATNAAEVAEIRAAIVAAEAKAAAAAATAAAALIAPPAAAPPAPLAPLDISPPPAPVAPTPAAAANPLPAPRKPPAKKAPPKPDPETLA
;
A
#
# COMPACT_ATOMS: atom_id res chain seq x y z
N MET A 1 13.43 -12.69 -15.44
CA MET A 1 12.33 -13.05 -16.37
C MET A 1 12.93 -13.06 -17.76
N ASN A 2 12.72 -14.11 -18.56
CA ASN A 2 13.36 -14.19 -19.89
C ASN A 2 12.93 -13.00 -20.76
N TRP A 3 13.87 -12.20 -21.23
CA TRP A 3 13.60 -11.01 -22.07
C TRP A 3 12.76 -11.37 -23.31
N ARG A 4 12.93 -12.58 -23.86
CA ARG A 4 12.13 -13.12 -24.97
C ARG A 4 10.64 -13.16 -24.64
N LEU A 5 10.29 -13.60 -23.43
CA LEU A 5 8.91 -13.66 -22.96
C LEU A 5 8.34 -12.24 -22.80
N GLN A 6 9.14 -11.32 -22.26
CA GLN A 6 8.73 -9.93 -22.11
C GLN A 6 8.51 -9.25 -23.46
N THR A 7 9.39 -9.46 -24.45
CA THR A 7 9.20 -8.93 -25.81
C THR A 7 7.97 -9.52 -26.49
N ALA A 8 7.70 -10.82 -26.29
CA ALA A 8 6.51 -11.46 -26.84
C ALA A 8 5.24 -10.89 -26.20
N LEU A 9 5.21 -10.73 -24.88
CA LEU A 9 4.08 -10.15 -24.16
C LEU A 9 3.86 -8.68 -24.58
N ALA A 10 4.94 -7.92 -24.74
CA ALA A 10 4.88 -6.54 -25.25
C ALA A 10 4.30 -6.48 -26.66
N GLY A 11 4.69 -7.41 -27.55
CA GLY A 11 4.12 -7.51 -28.90
C GLY A 11 2.63 -7.84 -28.89
N ILE A 12 2.20 -8.78 -28.04
CA ILE A 12 0.78 -9.15 -27.87
C ILE A 12 -0.02 -7.96 -27.32
N LEU A 13 0.48 -7.29 -26.27
CA LEU A 13 -0.17 -6.09 -25.72
C LEU A 13 -0.24 -4.98 -26.76
N GLY A 14 0.81 -4.80 -27.58
CA GLY A 14 0.83 -3.82 -28.66
C GLY A 14 -0.24 -4.10 -29.71
N ALA A 15 -0.32 -5.34 -30.18
CA ALA A 15 -1.36 -5.76 -31.13
C ALA A 15 -2.78 -5.61 -30.55
N LEU A 16 -2.96 -5.97 -29.27
CA LEU A 16 -4.23 -5.81 -28.57
C LEU A 16 -4.62 -4.34 -28.41
N GLY A 17 -3.69 -3.47 -28.00
CA GLY A 17 -3.93 -2.03 -27.89
C GLY A 17 -4.29 -1.39 -29.22
N LEU A 18 -3.61 -1.81 -30.30
CA LEU A 18 -3.94 -1.38 -31.65
C LEU A 18 -5.35 -1.84 -32.07
N TRP A 19 -5.70 -3.10 -31.81
CA TRP A 19 -7.03 -3.64 -32.08
C TRP A 19 -8.12 -2.88 -31.32
N ILE A 20 -7.89 -2.58 -30.04
CA ILE A 20 -8.82 -1.81 -29.20
C ILE A 20 -9.04 -0.41 -29.78
N THR A 21 -7.97 0.24 -30.27
CA THR A 21 -8.04 1.58 -30.85
C THR A 21 -8.91 1.61 -32.12
N PHE A 22 -8.89 0.55 -32.93
CA PHE A 22 -9.74 0.44 -34.12
C PHE A 22 -11.18 0.02 -33.82
N ASN A 23 -11.44 -0.68 -32.72
CA ASN A 23 -12.77 -1.16 -32.33
C ASN A 23 -13.16 -0.74 -30.90
N PRO A 24 -13.19 0.57 -30.60
CA PRO A 24 -13.27 1.05 -29.21
C PRO A 24 -14.62 0.73 -28.56
N VAL A 25 -15.73 0.82 -29.31
CA VAL A 25 -17.08 0.60 -28.78
C VAL A 25 -17.28 -0.86 -28.37
N THR A 26 -16.87 -1.80 -29.22
CA THR A 26 -16.97 -3.24 -28.95
C THR A 26 -16.14 -3.61 -27.73
N MET A 27 -14.94 -3.04 -27.61
CA MET A 27 -14.03 -3.31 -26.50
C MET A 27 -14.51 -2.72 -25.18
N VAL A 28 -15.04 -1.50 -25.18
CA VAL A 28 -15.63 -0.92 -23.95
C VAL A 28 -16.86 -1.70 -23.52
N THR A 29 -17.68 -2.17 -24.47
CA THR A 29 -18.84 -3.01 -24.16
C THR A 29 -18.41 -4.35 -23.56
N ALA A 30 -17.42 -5.02 -24.16
CA ALA A 30 -16.86 -6.26 -23.64
C ALA A 30 -16.17 -6.06 -22.28
N ALA A 31 -15.42 -4.97 -22.12
CA ALA A 31 -14.79 -4.61 -20.86
C ALA A 31 -15.84 -4.35 -19.78
N GLY A 32 -16.98 -3.74 -20.13
CA GLY A 32 -18.09 -3.52 -19.22
C GLY A 32 -18.68 -4.79 -18.61
N SER A 33 -18.59 -5.94 -19.28
CA SER A 33 -19.04 -7.24 -18.74
C SER A 33 -17.95 -7.97 -17.95
N VAL A 34 -16.68 -7.82 -18.36
CA VAL A 34 -15.55 -8.54 -17.76
C VAL A 34 -15.00 -7.82 -16.51
N ILE A 35 -14.86 -6.50 -16.56
CA ILE A 35 -14.28 -5.68 -15.48
C ILE A 35 -15.01 -5.87 -14.14
N PRO A 36 -16.36 -5.89 -14.07
CA PRO A 36 -17.05 -6.13 -12.80
C PRO A 36 -16.71 -7.49 -12.19
N CYS A 37 -16.61 -8.53 -13.03
CA CYS A 37 -16.20 -9.86 -12.58
C CYS A 37 -14.75 -9.89 -12.09
N LEU A 38 -13.84 -9.18 -12.79
CA LEU A 38 -12.44 -9.06 -12.37
C LEU A 38 -12.30 -8.27 -11.06
N LEU A 39 -13.06 -7.19 -10.88
CA LEU A 39 -13.09 -6.40 -9.64
C LEU A 39 -13.57 -7.26 -8.45
N LEU A 40 -14.64 -8.03 -8.64
CA LEU A 40 -15.13 -8.97 -7.63
C LEU A 40 -14.07 -10.02 -7.29
N ALA A 41 -13.45 -10.63 -8.30
CA ALA A 41 -12.41 -11.63 -8.11
C ALA A 41 -11.18 -11.04 -7.40
N ALA A 42 -10.70 -9.87 -7.82
CA ALA A 42 -9.57 -9.18 -7.21
C ALA A 42 -9.85 -8.82 -5.75
N GLY A 43 -11.03 -8.26 -5.46
CA GLY A 43 -11.45 -7.96 -4.10
C GLY A 43 -11.56 -9.20 -3.23
N ALA A 44 -12.11 -10.31 -3.75
CA ALA A 44 -12.18 -11.58 -3.05
C ALA A 44 -10.79 -12.17 -2.76
N VAL A 45 -9.90 -12.21 -3.76
CA VAL A 45 -8.51 -12.67 -3.58
C VAL A 45 -7.79 -11.81 -2.53
N GLN A 46 -8.02 -10.50 -2.53
CA GLN A 46 -7.39 -9.60 -1.56
C GLN A 46 -7.91 -9.82 -0.13
N LEU A 47 -9.22 -10.04 0.05
CA LEU A 47 -9.79 -10.40 1.34
C LEU A 47 -9.34 -11.79 1.82
N ILE A 48 -9.28 -12.77 0.93
CA ILE A 48 -8.75 -14.11 1.22
C ILE A 48 -7.27 -14.01 1.64
N SER A 49 -6.48 -13.23 0.89
CA SER A 49 -5.06 -12.99 1.22
C SER A 49 -4.89 -12.38 2.60
N ILE A 50 -5.82 -11.52 3.04
CA ILE A 50 -5.83 -10.96 4.40
C ILE A 50 -6.18 -12.03 5.43
N ALA A 51 -7.19 -12.88 5.16
CA ALA A 51 -7.58 -13.96 6.05
C ALA A 51 -6.43 -14.94 6.33
N PHE A 52 -5.56 -15.19 5.34
CA PHE A 52 -4.38 -16.04 5.49
C PHE A 52 -3.14 -15.31 6.08
N ARG A 53 -3.14 -13.97 6.16
CA ARG A 53 -1.97 -13.21 6.62
C ARG A 53 -1.99 -13.08 8.15
N SER A 54 -1.19 -13.92 8.81
CA SER A 54 -1.10 -14.01 10.27
C SER A 54 -0.70 -12.68 10.95
N ARG A 55 -1.70 -12.01 11.56
CA ARG A 55 -1.71 -11.00 12.67
C ARG A 55 -0.60 -9.95 12.78
N ARG A 56 0.19 -9.67 11.75
CA ARG A 56 1.22 -8.63 11.83
C ARG A 56 0.74 -7.27 11.35
N LEU A 57 0.62 -6.36 12.32
CA LEU A 57 0.34 -4.93 12.20
C LEU A 57 -1.03 -4.61 11.59
N LEU A 58 -2.02 -4.38 12.45
CA LEU A 58 -3.35 -3.85 12.09
C LEU A 58 -3.27 -2.71 11.08
N ARG A 59 -2.30 -1.79 11.21
CA ARG A 59 -2.09 -0.67 10.29
C ARG A 59 -1.80 -1.08 8.84
N LEU A 60 -1.13 -2.21 8.61
CA LEU A 60 -0.85 -2.75 7.29
C LEU A 60 -2.00 -3.60 6.74
N ILE A 61 -2.97 -4.00 7.59
CA ILE A 61 -4.16 -4.76 7.19
C ILE A 61 -5.29 -3.82 6.76
N VAL A 62 -5.43 -2.66 7.39
CA VAL A 62 -6.54 -1.73 7.10
C VAL A 62 -6.54 -1.28 5.63
N VAL A 63 -5.37 -0.87 5.09
CA VAL A 63 -5.26 -0.38 3.71
C VAL A 63 -5.71 -1.43 2.67
N PRO A 64 -5.16 -2.67 2.65
CA PRO A 64 -5.59 -3.68 1.69
C PRO A 64 -7.02 -4.17 1.96
N ALA A 65 -7.50 -4.18 3.22
CA ALA A 65 -8.87 -4.56 3.53
C ALA A 65 -9.88 -3.56 2.97
N ILE A 66 -9.64 -2.26 3.17
CA ILE A 66 -10.45 -1.18 2.60
C ILE A 66 -10.41 -1.24 1.07
N THR A 67 -9.22 -1.45 0.49
CA THR A 67 -9.05 -1.55 -0.97
C THR A 67 -9.81 -2.76 -1.54
N GLY A 68 -9.71 -3.93 -0.90
CA GLY A 68 -10.45 -5.13 -1.30
C GLY A 68 -11.97 -4.95 -1.18
N ALA A 69 -12.43 -4.33 -0.10
CA ALA A 69 -13.85 -4.00 0.07
C ALA A 69 -14.34 -3.00 -0.98
N LEU A 70 -13.55 -1.98 -1.32
CA LEU A 70 -13.82 -1.03 -2.40
C LEU A 70 -13.93 -1.73 -3.76
N PHE A 71 -13.05 -2.69 -4.07
CA PHE A 71 -13.14 -3.45 -5.31
C PHE A 71 -14.39 -4.32 -5.38
N ILE A 72 -14.76 -4.98 -4.29
CA ILE A 72 -16.01 -5.76 -4.22
C ILE A 72 -17.20 -4.82 -4.41
N TYR A 73 -17.25 -3.71 -3.68
CA TYR A 73 -18.31 -2.72 -3.79
C TYR A 73 -18.43 -2.16 -5.21
N ALA A 74 -17.30 -1.80 -5.85
CA ALA A 74 -17.28 -1.32 -7.23
C ALA A 74 -17.82 -2.39 -8.19
N GLY A 75 -17.35 -3.64 -8.09
CA GLY A 75 -17.84 -4.73 -8.93
C GLY A 75 -19.32 -5.04 -8.74
N LEU A 76 -19.81 -5.04 -7.50
CA LEU A 76 -21.25 -5.21 -7.20
C LEU A 76 -22.08 -4.04 -7.70
N SER A 77 -21.63 -2.81 -7.48
CA SER A 77 -22.34 -1.60 -7.92
C SER A 77 -22.49 -1.57 -9.44
N MET A 78 -21.49 -2.05 -10.18
CA MET A 78 -21.58 -2.16 -11.64
C MET A 78 -22.50 -3.28 -12.11
N LYS A 79 -22.56 -4.39 -11.38
CA LYS A 79 -23.36 -5.56 -11.75
C LYS A 79 -24.85 -5.40 -11.39
N PHE A 80 -25.15 -4.74 -10.28
CA PHE A 80 -26.51 -4.61 -9.73
C PHE A 80 -27.06 -3.19 -9.80
N GLY A 81 -26.26 -2.19 -10.14
CA GLY A 81 -26.73 -0.83 -10.33
C GLY A 81 -27.63 -0.71 -11.56
N ASP A 82 -28.59 0.21 -11.51
CA ASP A 82 -29.45 0.50 -12.65
C ASP A 82 -28.60 0.81 -13.89
N PRO A 83 -28.75 0.02 -14.98
CA PRO A 83 -27.87 0.11 -16.15
C PRO A 83 -27.97 1.45 -16.88
N LYS A 84 -29.01 2.25 -16.59
CA LYS A 84 -29.27 3.53 -17.25
C LYS A 84 -28.65 4.75 -16.55
N THR A 85 -28.31 4.66 -15.27
CA THR A 85 -27.89 5.84 -14.47
C THR A 85 -26.62 5.62 -13.67
N VAL A 86 -26.36 4.42 -13.14
CA VAL A 86 -25.25 4.19 -12.19
C VAL A 86 -24.12 3.36 -12.80
N GLY A 87 -24.45 2.45 -13.73
CA GLY A 87 -23.48 1.57 -14.39
C GLY A 87 -22.38 2.29 -15.19
N PRO A 88 -22.73 3.23 -16.11
CA PRO A 88 -21.72 3.91 -16.92
C PRO A 88 -20.80 4.82 -16.10
N VAL A 89 -21.36 5.52 -15.11
CA VAL A 89 -20.62 6.49 -14.28
C VAL A 89 -19.57 5.79 -13.42
N SER A 90 -19.93 4.66 -12.82
CA SER A 90 -19.01 3.87 -12.00
C SER A 90 -17.85 3.29 -12.82
N LEU A 91 -18.11 2.78 -14.05
CA LEU A 91 -17.05 2.30 -14.95
C LEU A 91 -16.05 3.41 -15.30
N VAL A 92 -16.56 4.59 -15.66
CA VAL A 92 -15.73 5.74 -16.06
C VAL A 92 -14.84 6.19 -14.91
N VAL A 93 -15.39 6.29 -13.70
CA VAL A 93 -14.63 6.69 -12.51
C VAL A 93 -13.57 5.64 -12.14
N VAL A 94 -13.92 4.36 -12.17
CA VAL A 94 -12.97 3.28 -11.91
C VAL A 94 -11.84 3.31 -12.93
N LEU A 95 -12.16 3.47 -14.21
CA LEU A 95 -11.15 3.52 -15.26
C LEU A 95 -10.26 4.76 -15.14
N ALA A 96 -10.83 5.92 -14.80
CA ALA A 96 -10.08 7.14 -14.53
C ALA A 96 -9.10 6.94 -13.36
N LEU A 97 -9.53 6.29 -12.28
CA LEU A 97 -8.69 5.96 -11.14
C LEU A 97 -7.59 4.95 -11.52
N VAL A 98 -7.88 3.98 -12.37
CA VAL A 98 -6.89 3.02 -12.88
C VAL A 98 -5.83 3.74 -13.72
N PHE A 99 -6.21 4.59 -14.67
CA PHE A 99 -5.25 5.37 -15.47
C PHE A 99 -4.44 6.35 -14.63
N PHE A 100 -5.09 7.00 -13.65
CA PHE A 100 -4.39 7.89 -12.73
C PHE A 100 -3.39 7.13 -11.85
N GLY A 101 -3.81 6.01 -11.27
CA GLY A 101 -2.97 5.17 -10.42
C GLY A 101 -1.82 4.51 -11.19
N SER A 102 -2.08 3.97 -12.38
CA SER A 102 -1.05 3.39 -13.26
C SER A 102 -0.05 4.47 -13.68
N GLY A 103 -0.54 5.63 -14.12
CA GLY A 103 0.29 6.77 -14.49
C GLY A 103 1.16 7.28 -13.35
N ALA A 104 0.58 7.43 -12.15
CA ALA A 104 1.32 7.82 -10.95
C ALA A 104 2.41 6.80 -10.62
N ALA A 105 2.10 5.50 -10.65
CA ALA A 105 3.08 4.44 -10.42
C ALA A 105 4.22 4.47 -11.44
N LYS A 106 3.91 4.67 -12.74
CA LYS A 106 4.90 4.85 -13.80
C LYS A 106 5.79 6.07 -13.56
N LEU A 107 5.22 7.21 -13.15
CA LEU A 107 5.97 8.42 -12.80
C LEU A 107 6.90 8.17 -11.60
N PHE A 108 6.42 7.58 -10.52
CA PHE A 108 7.24 7.25 -9.35
C PHE A 108 8.40 6.30 -9.71
N THR A 109 8.12 5.29 -10.53
CA THR A 109 9.12 4.34 -11.02
C THR A 109 10.13 5.03 -11.93
N GLY A 110 9.66 5.89 -12.83
CA GLY A 110 10.48 6.72 -13.71
C GLY A 110 11.44 7.60 -12.92
N PHE A 111 10.98 8.28 -11.87
CA PHE A 111 11.84 9.10 -11.02
C PHE A 111 12.92 8.31 -10.29
N SER A 112 12.68 7.03 -9.99
CA SER A 112 13.70 6.15 -9.42
C SER A 112 14.73 5.71 -10.48
N ALA A 113 14.37 5.75 -11.76
CA ALA A 113 15.19 5.35 -12.90
C ALA A 113 15.87 6.53 -13.63
N ARG A 114 16.09 7.69 -12.98
CA ARG A 114 16.65 8.91 -13.59
C ARG A 114 17.95 8.74 -14.39
N ARG A 115 18.78 7.74 -14.06
CA ARG A 115 20.05 7.45 -14.76
C ARG A 115 19.89 6.52 -15.97
N SER A 116 18.69 5.98 -16.21
CA SER A 116 18.41 5.06 -17.30
C SER A 116 18.14 5.83 -18.60
N ARG A 117 18.64 5.31 -19.74
CA ARG A 117 18.27 5.82 -21.09
C ARG A 117 16.76 5.79 -21.34
N TYR A 118 16.04 4.93 -20.62
CA TYR A 118 14.60 4.75 -20.74
C TYR A 118 13.76 5.71 -19.88
N PHE A 119 14.41 6.61 -19.13
CA PHE A 119 13.75 7.55 -18.20
C PHE A 119 12.64 8.36 -18.88
N LEU A 120 12.93 8.96 -20.04
CA LEU A 120 11.97 9.80 -20.76
C LEU A 120 10.73 9.03 -21.22
N TYR A 121 10.91 7.76 -21.63
CA TYR A 121 9.79 6.92 -22.06
C TYR A 121 8.88 6.54 -20.89
N LEU A 122 9.45 6.22 -19.72
CA LEU A 122 8.66 5.89 -18.52
C LEU A 122 7.94 7.12 -17.96
N VAL A 123 8.61 8.27 -17.91
CA VAL A 123 7.99 9.51 -17.41
C VAL A 123 6.94 10.02 -18.39
N GLY A 124 7.24 9.99 -19.70
CA GLY A 124 6.31 10.40 -20.75
C GLY A 124 5.05 9.56 -20.77
N SER A 125 5.18 8.22 -20.73
CA SER A 125 4.01 7.33 -20.67
C SER A 125 3.20 7.54 -19.38
N GLY A 126 3.87 7.64 -18.23
CA GLY A 126 3.20 7.92 -16.96
C GLY A 126 2.46 9.25 -16.94
N ALA A 127 3.05 10.30 -17.51
CA ALA A 127 2.41 11.61 -17.62
C ALA A 127 1.17 11.57 -18.53
N VAL A 128 1.23 10.86 -19.67
CA VAL A 128 0.08 10.67 -20.56
C VAL A 128 -1.04 9.90 -19.86
N SER A 129 -0.73 8.81 -19.15
CA SER A 129 -1.71 8.04 -18.38
C SER A 129 -2.38 8.87 -17.29
N VAL A 130 -1.62 9.67 -16.54
CA VAL A 130 -2.17 10.60 -15.52
C VAL A 130 -3.08 11.62 -16.17
N LEU A 131 -2.64 12.25 -17.27
CA LEU A 131 -3.42 13.26 -17.97
C LEU A 131 -4.72 12.68 -18.52
N MET A 132 -4.68 11.48 -19.09
CA MET A 132 -5.85 10.71 -19.52
C MET A 132 -6.82 10.48 -18.36
N GLY A 133 -6.31 9.99 -17.22
CA GLY A 133 -7.12 9.80 -16.01
C GLY A 133 -7.81 11.07 -15.55
N LEU A 134 -7.10 12.21 -15.55
CA LEU A 134 -7.67 13.51 -15.19
C LEU A 134 -8.73 13.98 -16.18
N VAL A 135 -8.47 13.87 -17.49
CA VAL A 135 -9.43 14.28 -18.53
C VAL A 135 -10.72 13.48 -18.41
N VAL A 136 -10.62 12.17 -18.20
CA VAL A 136 -11.78 11.30 -17.99
C VAL A 136 -12.52 11.67 -16.71
N LEU A 137 -11.80 11.97 -15.62
CA LEU A 137 -12.41 12.31 -14.33
C LEU A 137 -13.18 13.63 -14.38
N PHE A 138 -12.62 14.66 -15.04
CA PHE A 138 -13.25 15.99 -15.11
C PHE A 138 -14.32 16.11 -16.20
N ASN A 139 -14.23 15.32 -17.27
CA ASN A 139 -15.17 15.38 -18.40
C ASN A 139 -16.06 14.15 -18.54
N TRP A 140 -16.27 13.38 -17.46
CA TRP A 140 -16.95 12.08 -17.52
C TRP A 140 -18.34 12.12 -18.18
N GLN A 141 -19.09 13.24 -18.09
CA GLN A 141 -20.39 13.40 -18.76
C GLN A 141 -20.29 13.63 -20.28
N SER A 142 -19.18 14.22 -20.74
CA SER A 142 -18.97 14.55 -22.16
C SER A 142 -18.17 13.47 -22.90
N VAL A 143 -17.56 12.53 -22.18
CA VAL A 143 -16.73 11.46 -22.73
C VAL A 143 -17.65 10.36 -23.27
N SER A 144 -17.64 10.17 -24.59
CA SER A 144 -18.41 9.09 -25.23
C SER A 144 -17.76 7.72 -25.00
N ASN A 145 -18.55 6.64 -25.04
CA ASN A 145 -18.01 5.27 -24.95
C ASN A 145 -16.90 4.99 -25.97
N GLY A 146 -16.97 5.61 -27.15
CA GLY A 146 -15.92 5.50 -28.16
C GLY A 146 -14.60 6.13 -27.70
N LEU A 147 -14.65 7.30 -27.07
CA LEU A 147 -13.45 7.99 -26.58
C LEU A 147 -12.77 7.20 -25.45
N ILE A 148 -13.55 6.59 -24.56
CA ILE A 148 -13.05 5.70 -23.50
C ILE A 148 -12.27 4.53 -24.09
N GLY A 149 -12.81 3.90 -25.15
CA GLY A 149 -12.16 2.77 -25.79
C GLY A 149 -10.85 3.17 -26.46
N VAL A 150 -10.80 4.36 -27.08
CA VAL A 150 -9.56 4.90 -27.64
C VAL A 150 -8.52 5.14 -26.54
N PHE A 151 -8.92 5.72 -25.41
CA PHE A 151 -8.02 5.96 -24.29
C PHE A 151 -7.49 4.65 -23.70
N LEU A 152 -8.33 3.63 -23.58
CA LEU A 152 -7.92 2.29 -23.16
C LEU A 152 -6.94 1.64 -24.15
N GLY A 153 -7.18 1.78 -25.46
CA GLY A 153 -6.28 1.31 -26.50
C GLY A 153 -4.91 1.99 -26.44
N LEU A 154 -4.89 3.32 -26.29
CA LEU A 154 -3.67 4.11 -26.15
C LEU A 154 -2.91 3.78 -24.86
N GLU A 155 -3.58 3.60 -23.73
CA GLU A 155 -2.94 3.17 -22.49
C GLU A 155 -2.29 1.79 -22.66
N THR A 156 -3.02 0.85 -23.28
CA THR A 156 -2.51 -0.50 -23.54
C THR A 156 -1.27 -0.47 -24.45
N LEU A 157 -1.26 0.41 -25.47
CA LEU A 157 -0.09 0.65 -26.32
C LEU A 157 1.07 1.27 -25.53
N ALA A 158 0.80 2.22 -24.64
CA ALA A 158 1.83 2.82 -23.79
C ALA A 158 2.46 1.77 -22.86
N ASP A 159 1.64 0.87 -22.29
CA ASP A 159 2.12 -0.25 -21.49
C ASP A 159 2.98 -1.22 -22.31
N ALA A 160 2.56 -1.52 -23.55
CA ALA A 160 3.34 -2.34 -24.47
C ALA A 160 4.72 -1.74 -24.74
N VAL A 161 4.79 -0.42 -24.98
CA VAL A 161 6.05 0.30 -25.23
C VAL A 161 6.95 0.28 -23.99
N VAL A 162 6.40 0.52 -22.80
CA VAL A 162 7.17 0.44 -21.55
C VAL A 162 7.72 -0.96 -21.35
N MET A 163 6.90 -1.99 -21.59
CA MET A 163 7.30 -3.37 -21.44
C MET A 163 8.38 -3.77 -22.47
N ALA A 164 8.25 -3.33 -23.72
CA ALA A 164 9.27 -3.52 -24.75
C ALA A 164 10.59 -2.83 -24.37
N ALA A 165 10.53 -1.59 -23.86
CA ALA A 165 11.69 -0.86 -23.40
C ALA A 165 12.43 -1.56 -22.25
N LEU A 166 11.68 -2.11 -21.28
CA LEU A 166 12.26 -2.91 -20.20
C LEU A 166 12.90 -4.20 -20.72
N ALA A 167 12.25 -4.88 -21.67
CA ALA A 167 12.79 -6.10 -22.26
C ALA A 167 14.10 -5.84 -23.04
N LEU A 168 14.19 -4.72 -23.75
CA LEU A 168 15.42 -4.30 -24.43
C LEU A 168 16.51 -3.95 -23.42
N ARG A 169 16.17 -3.26 -22.32
CA ARG A 169 17.12 -2.96 -21.25
C ARG A 169 17.71 -4.23 -20.64
N ASP A 170 16.87 -5.23 -20.37
CA ASP A 170 17.30 -6.49 -19.78
C ASP A 170 18.22 -7.26 -20.76
N ARG A 171 17.90 -7.24 -22.06
CA ARG A 171 18.76 -7.77 -23.12
C ARG A 171 20.13 -7.06 -23.18
N ASP A 172 20.15 -5.73 -23.14
CA ASP A 172 21.40 -4.95 -23.19
C ASP A 172 22.31 -5.28 -21.98
N GLY A 173 21.70 -5.54 -20.81
CA GLY A 173 22.41 -5.95 -19.61
C GLY A 173 23.06 -7.34 -19.73
N GLU A 174 22.36 -8.31 -20.33
CA GLU A 174 22.91 -9.65 -20.59
C GLU A 174 24.12 -9.59 -21.51
N VAL A 175 24.03 -8.84 -22.62
CA VAL A 175 25.12 -8.69 -23.59
C VAL A 175 26.34 -7.99 -22.96
N ALA A 176 26.11 -7.01 -22.07
CA ALA A 176 27.19 -6.37 -21.33
C ALA A 176 27.89 -7.34 -20.37
N MET A 177 27.16 -8.22 -19.67
CA MET A 177 27.77 -9.24 -18.80
C MET A 177 28.56 -10.28 -19.60
N GLU A 178 28.04 -10.71 -20.75
CA GLU A 178 28.73 -11.63 -21.67
C GLU A 178 30.06 -11.03 -22.16
N SER A 179 30.10 -9.72 -22.46
CA SER A 179 31.32 -9.02 -22.86
C SER A 179 32.39 -8.95 -21.76
N LEU A 180 31.99 -9.04 -20.50
CA LEU A 180 32.89 -9.09 -19.35
C LEU A 180 33.28 -10.54 -18.98
N GLY A 181 32.77 -11.54 -19.70
CA GLY A 181 32.97 -12.96 -19.39
C GLY A 181 32.28 -13.41 -18.09
N LEU A 182 31.35 -12.61 -17.55
CA LEU A 182 30.54 -13.03 -16.42
C LEU A 182 29.31 -13.78 -16.94
N ASP A 183 29.11 -14.99 -16.45
CA ASP A 183 27.86 -15.72 -16.71
C ASP A 183 26.70 -15.01 -15.99
N PRO A 184 25.73 -14.45 -16.73
CA PRO A 184 24.60 -13.72 -16.16
C PRO A 184 23.73 -14.63 -15.27
N ALA A 185 23.69 -15.94 -15.54
CA ALA A 185 22.96 -16.88 -14.69
C ALA A 185 23.65 -17.07 -13.34
N ALA A 186 24.98 -17.12 -13.33
CA ALA A 186 25.77 -17.24 -12.10
C ALA A 186 25.69 -15.96 -11.25
N GLU A 187 25.74 -14.78 -11.86
CA GLU A 187 25.54 -13.48 -11.18
C GLU A 187 24.12 -13.36 -10.62
N ALA A 188 23.09 -13.70 -11.42
CA ALA A 188 21.70 -13.72 -10.98
C ALA A 188 21.53 -14.65 -9.77
N ALA A 189 22.07 -15.87 -9.82
CA ALA A 189 22.03 -16.83 -8.71
C ALA A 189 22.74 -16.30 -7.46
N LYS A 190 23.89 -15.62 -7.60
CA LYS A 190 24.57 -14.95 -6.47
C LYS A 190 23.71 -13.86 -5.85
N THR A 191 23.08 -13.01 -6.67
CA THR A 191 22.19 -11.96 -6.16
C THR A 191 20.94 -12.53 -5.49
N GLU A 192 20.35 -13.59 -6.03
CA GLU A 192 19.21 -14.28 -5.41
C GLU A 192 19.62 -14.94 -4.09
N ALA A 193 20.76 -15.62 -4.04
CA ALA A 193 21.31 -16.17 -2.80
C ALA A 193 21.56 -15.08 -1.75
N LYS A 194 22.10 -13.92 -2.15
CA LYS A 194 22.30 -12.77 -1.27
C LYS A 194 20.97 -12.19 -0.76
N ARG A 195 19.96 -12.10 -1.62
CA ARG A 195 18.60 -11.66 -1.22
C ARG A 195 17.93 -12.67 -0.29
N ALA A 196 18.09 -13.96 -0.54
CA ALA A 196 17.58 -15.02 0.33
C ALA A 196 18.25 -14.98 1.71
N ALA A 197 19.56 -14.77 1.77
CA ALA A 197 20.29 -14.59 3.02
C ALA A 197 19.85 -13.32 3.78
N ALA A 198 19.63 -12.21 3.07
CA ALA A 198 19.08 -10.97 3.65
C ALA A 198 17.63 -11.17 4.15
N ALA A 199 16.82 -11.93 3.43
CA ALA A 199 15.46 -12.26 3.86
C ALA A 199 15.46 -13.16 5.10
N ALA A 200 16.38 -14.13 5.19
CA ALA A 200 16.53 -15.01 6.35
C ALA A 200 16.98 -14.26 7.61
N THR A 201 17.92 -13.33 7.47
CA THR A 201 18.36 -12.45 8.58
C THR A 201 17.23 -11.53 9.04
N ASN A 202 16.53 -10.87 8.11
CA ASN A 202 15.34 -10.07 8.44
C ASN A 202 14.24 -10.92 9.10
N ALA A 203 14.05 -12.18 8.67
CA ALA A 203 13.06 -13.09 9.26
C ALA A 203 13.45 -13.49 10.70
N ALA A 204 14.75 -13.70 10.97
CA ALA A 204 15.25 -13.99 12.30
C ALA A 204 15.06 -12.79 13.26
N GLU A 205 15.41 -11.57 12.83
CA GLU A 205 15.17 -10.33 13.60
C GLU A 205 13.67 -10.16 13.90
N VAL A 206 12.84 -10.44 12.90
CA VAL A 206 11.39 -10.45 13.01
C VAL A 206 10.89 -11.47 14.04
N ALA A 207 11.47 -12.68 14.08
CA ALA A 207 11.11 -13.72 15.04
C ALA A 207 11.53 -13.33 16.46
N GLU A 208 12.70 -12.72 16.63
CA GLU A 208 13.19 -12.20 17.91
C GLU A 208 12.27 -11.11 18.47
N ILE A 209 11.89 -10.13 17.64
CA ILE A 209 10.93 -9.09 18.04
C ILE A 209 9.58 -9.71 18.43
N ARG A 210 9.11 -10.76 17.72
CA ARG A 210 7.87 -11.46 18.10
C ARG A 210 8.01 -12.16 19.45
N ALA A 211 9.11 -12.85 19.70
CA ALA A 211 9.36 -13.53 20.97
C ALA A 211 9.40 -12.52 22.13
N ALA A 212 10.04 -11.37 21.93
CA ALA A 212 10.08 -10.29 22.92
C ALA A 212 8.69 -9.73 23.24
N ILE A 213 7.84 -9.51 22.23
CA ILE A 213 6.46 -9.05 22.42
C ILE A 213 5.65 -10.07 23.23
N VAL A 214 5.71 -11.36 22.87
CA VAL A 214 4.99 -12.42 23.58
C VAL A 214 5.46 -12.54 25.04
N ALA A 215 6.77 -12.43 25.30
CA ALA A 215 7.31 -12.42 26.65
C ALA A 215 6.84 -11.19 27.45
N ALA A 216 6.74 -10.02 26.81
CA ALA A 216 6.23 -8.80 27.45
C ALA A 216 4.73 -8.92 27.79
N GLU A 217 3.93 -9.46 26.88
CA GLU A 217 2.50 -9.73 27.10
C GLU A 217 2.28 -10.73 28.25
N ALA A 218 3.06 -11.82 28.30
CA ALA A 218 3.01 -12.80 29.39
C ALA A 218 3.37 -12.17 30.74
N LYS A 219 4.41 -11.32 30.78
CA LYS A 219 4.80 -10.58 31.99
C LYS A 219 3.72 -9.61 32.45
N ALA A 220 3.08 -8.90 31.52
CA ALA A 220 1.97 -8.00 31.83
C ALA A 220 0.75 -8.75 32.37
N ALA A 221 0.40 -9.90 31.78
CA ALA A 221 -0.69 -10.76 32.24
C ALA A 221 -0.43 -11.30 33.66
N ALA A 222 0.81 -11.73 33.95
CA ALA A 222 1.19 -12.17 35.30
C ALA A 222 1.07 -11.04 36.33
N ALA A 223 1.54 -9.82 36.00
CA ALA A 223 1.41 -8.66 36.88
C ALA A 223 -0.06 -8.29 37.15
N ALA A 224 -0.92 -8.35 36.12
CA ALA A 224 -2.35 -8.13 36.26
C ALA A 224 -3.02 -9.18 37.16
N ALA A 225 -2.64 -10.45 37.04
CA ALA A 225 -3.13 -11.52 37.91
C ALA A 225 -2.71 -11.32 39.37
N THR A 226 -1.47 -10.89 39.63
CA THR A 226 -1.01 -10.56 40.98
C THR A 226 -1.76 -9.37 41.57
N ALA A 227 -2.01 -8.31 40.78
CA ALA A 227 -2.80 -7.16 41.21
C ALA A 227 -4.25 -7.53 41.54
N ALA A 228 -4.87 -8.38 40.71
CA ALA A 228 -6.22 -8.90 40.96
C ALA A 228 -6.28 -9.75 42.24
N ALA A 229 -5.28 -10.61 42.49
CA ALA A 229 -5.19 -11.40 43.71
C ALA A 229 -5.05 -10.52 44.97
N ALA A 230 -4.31 -9.41 44.88
CA ALA A 230 -4.18 -8.45 45.98
C ALA A 230 -5.51 -7.74 46.31
N LEU A 231 -6.39 -7.51 45.33
CA LEU A 231 -7.73 -6.95 45.57
C LEU A 231 -8.70 -7.92 46.24
N ILE A 232 -8.52 -9.23 46.05
CA ILE A 232 -9.41 -10.27 46.59
C ILE A 232 -8.98 -10.70 48.00
N ALA A 233 -7.74 -10.38 48.41
CA ALA A 233 -7.27 -10.65 49.76
C ALA A 233 -8.20 -9.98 50.78
N PRO A 234 -8.85 -10.73 51.68
CA PRO A 234 -9.74 -10.16 52.67
C PRO A 234 -8.95 -9.14 53.49
N PRO A 235 -9.50 -7.94 53.75
CA PRO A 235 -8.84 -6.97 54.60
C PRO A 235 -8.49 -7.66 55.90
N ALA A 236 -7.19 -7.71 56.23
CA ALA A 236 -6.72 -8.26 57.49
C ALA A 236 -7.59 -7.66 58.59
N ALA A 237 -8.31 -8.52 59.31
CA ALA A 237 -9.37 -8.12 60.24
C ALA A 237 -8.83 -7.01 61.15
N ALA A 238 -9.28 -5.78 60.90
CA ALA A 238 -8.91 -4.65 61.72
C ALA A 238 -9.43 -4.94 63.14
N PRO A 239 -8.59 -4.80 64.18
CA PRO A 239 -9.06 -4.96 65.55
C PRO A 239 -10.24 -4.00 65.79
N PRO A 240 -11.30 -4.45 66.50
CA PRO A 240 -12.54 -3.70 66.63
C PRO A 240 -12.26 -2.31 67.23
N ALA A 241 -12.56 -1.28 66.44
CA ALA A 241 -12.44 0.09 66.88
C ALA A 241 -13.44 0.36 68.03
N PRO A 242 -13.01 0.99 69.14
CA PRO A 242 -13.90 1.36 70.23
C PRO A 242 -14.97 2.34 69.73
N LEU A 243 -16.22 2.06 70.10
CA LEU A 243 -17.42 2.82 69.75
C LEU A 243 -17.26 4.30 70.10
N ALA A 244 -17.13 5.15 69.07
CA ALA A 244 -17.15 6.59 69.24
C ALA A 244 -18.61 7.08 69.48
N PRO A 245 -18.82 8.01 70.42
CA PRO A 245 -20.15 8.55 70.73
C PRO A 245 -20.75 9.32 69.54
N LEU A 246 -22.07 9.16 69.36
CA LEU A 246 -22.89 9.88 68.39
C LEU A 246 -22.83 11.39 68.66
N ASP A 247 -21.99 12.09 67.90
CA ASP A 247 -21.95 13.56 67.84
C ASP A 247 -23.07 14.05 66.90
N ILE A 248 -24.13 14.58 67.50
CA ILE A 248 -25.26 15.22 66.81
C ILE A 248 -24.87 16.69 66.58
N SER A 249 -23.98 16.93 65.62
CA SER A 249 -23.66 18.29 65.16
C SER A 249 -24.48 18.66 63.91
N PRO A 250 -24.98 19.91 63.82
CA PRO A 250 -25.81 20.36 62.70
C PRO A 250 -25.04 20.41 61.37
N PRO A 251 -25.74 20.30 60.23
CA PRO A 251 -25.09 20.21 58.92
C PRO A 251 -24.31 21.48 58.58
N PRO A 252 -23.07 21.37 58.06
CA PRO A 252 -22.30 22.54 57.64
C PRO A 252 -22.94 23.20 56.41
N ALA A 253 -22.84 24.53 56.39
CA ALA A 253 -23.32 25.39 55.31
C ALA A 253 -22.68 25.06 53.94
N PRO A 254 -23.37 25.35 52.82
CA PRO A 254 -22.88 25.04 51.48
C PRO A 254 -21.56 25.76 51.17
N VAL A 255 -20.54 24.95 50.86
CA VAL A 255 -19.22 25.42 50.41
C VAL A 255 -19.34 25.97 48.99
N ALA A 256 -18.83 27.19 48.79
CA ALA A 256 -18.76 27.87 47.51
C ALA A 256 -17.93 27.09 46.46
N PRO A 257 -18.23 27.24 45.15
CA PRO A 257 -17.52 26.50 44.10
C PRO A 257 -16.03 26.88 44.04
N THR A 258 -15.18 25.86 44.16
CA THR A 258 -13.74 25.94 43.96
C THR A 258 -13.42 26.49 42.55
N PRO A 259 -12.59 27.54 42.41
CA PRO A 259 -12.17 28.03 41.11
C PRO A 259 -11.35 26.98 40.36
N ALA A 260 -11.59 26.92 39.04
CA ALA A 260 -10.99 25.98 38.11
C ALA A 260 -9.47 25.84 38.27
N ALA A 261 -9.01 24.61 38.46
CA ALA A 261 -7.60 24.27 38.46
C ALA A 261 -6.97 24.73 37.13
N ALA A 262 -5.97 25.60 37.24
CA ALA A 262 -5.19 26.12 36.13
C ALA A 262 -4.63 24.97 35.29
N ALA A 263 -4.80 25.11 33.97
CA ALA A 263 -4.27 24.20 32.98
C ALA A 263 -2.77 23.94 33.19
N ASN A 264 -2.41 22.67 33.27
CA ASN A 264 -1.01 22.25 33.25
C ASN A 264 -0.31 22.81 32.00
N PRO A 265 0.86 23.45 32.13
CA PRO A 265 1.60 23.94 30.97
C PRO A 265 2.03 22.78 30.08
N LEU A 266 1.84 22.96 28.77
CA LEU A 266 2.25 22.01 27.75
C LEU A 266 3.73 21.61 27.92
N PRO A 267 4.07 20.31 27.81
CA PRO A 267 5.45 19.87 27.84
C PRO A 267 6.23 20.50 26.68
N ALA A 268 7.39 21.08 27.01
CA ALA A 268 8.26 21.76 26.07
C ALA A 268 8.63 20.87 24.86
N PRO A 269 8.78 21.45 23.65
CA PRO A 269 9.13 20.71 22.45
C PRO A 269 10.47 20.00 22.63
N ARG A 270 10.48 18.68 22.50
CA ARG A 270 11.70 17.87 22.52
C ARG A 270 12.62 18.32 21.39
N LYS A 271 13.86 18.66 21.75
CA LYS A 271 14.95 18.96 20.79
C LYS A 271 15.08 17.80 19.79
N PRO A 272 15.08 18.07 18.48
CA PRO A 272 15.31 17.02 17.48
C PRO A 272 16.71 16.41 17.66
N PRO A 273 16.86 15.09 17.48
CA PRO A 273 18.16 14.43 17.58
C PRO A 273 19.11 15.04 16.55
N ALA A 274 20.32 15.37 17.01
CA ALA A 274 21.38 15.90 16.17
C ALA A 274 21.61 14.96 14.98
N LYS A 275 21.41 15.47 13.76
CA LYS A 275 21.80 14.79 12.52
C LYS A 275 23.30 14.49 12.60
N LYS A 276 23.67 13.21 12.69
CA LYS A 276 25.04 12.76 12.43
C LYS A 276 25.43 13.25 11.03
N ALA A 277 26.57 13.95 10.96
CA ALA A 277 27.13 14.41 9.70
C ALA A 277 27.39 13.21 8.77
N PRO A 278 27.14 13.34 7.46
CA PRO A 278 27.45 12.29 6.50
C PRO A 278 28.97 12.03 6.49
N PRO A 279 29.40 10.77 6.34
CA PRO A 279 30.82 10.44 6.19
C PRO A 279 31.40 11.14 4.97
N LYS A 280 32.60 11.69 5.14
CA LYS A 280 33.40 12.29 4.05
C LYS A 280 33.65 11.19 3.00
N PRO A 281 33.45 11.48 1.69
CA PRO A 281 33.80 10.53 0.65
C PRO A 281 35.31 10.31 0.61
N ASP A 282 35.73 9.05 0.54
CA ASP A 282 37.13 8.66 0.42
C ASP A 282 37.71 9.16 -0.92
N PRO A 283 38.91 9.77 -0.93
CA PRO A 283 39.51 10.34 -2.12
C PRO A 283 39.96 9.33 -3.18
N GLU A 284 39.77 8.02 -2.98
CA GLU A 284 40.23 6.97 -3.90
C GLU A 284 39.21 6.54 -4.96
N THR A 285 38.02 7.17 -5.03
CA THR A 285 36.99 6.86 -6.06
C THR A 285 36.98 7.81 -7.26
N LEU A 286 38.04 8.60 -7.45
CA LEU A 286 38.27 9.44 -8.63
C LEU A 286 39.61 9.07 -9.28
N ALA A 287 39.67 7.88 -9.88
CA ALA A 287 40.67 7.49 -10.87
C ALA A 287 40.00 6.61 -11.93
#